data_AF-A0A7Z9VGR7-F1
#
_entry.id   AF-A0A7Z9VGR7-F1
#
_cell.length_a   1.000
_cell.length_b   1.000
_cell.length_c   1.000
_cell.angle_alpha   90.00
_cell.angle_beta   90.00
_cell.angle_gamma   90.00
#
_symmetry.space_group_name_H-M   'P 1'
#
loop_
_entity.id
_entity.type
_entity.pdbx_description
1 polymer ?
#
loop_
_entity_poly.entity_id
_entity_poly.type
_entity_poly.pdbx_seq_one_letter_code
_entity_poly.pdbx_strand_id
1 'polypeptide(L)'
;MTTLKTSKNLLHPEEECGLFGIYGMDDAATHTALGLHALQHRGQEAAGIVAYDGEQFHSHRALGLVGDNFNSAETMSQLKGNMAIGHVRYSTTGGTLLRNIQPLFADFKFGGLAIAHNGNLTNAYKIRQELVQRGCLFQSTSDTETIIHLIAISEYGRVVDRITDALGQIEGAYSLLTITQKKMIGLRDPYGVRPLVLGRLDEAWILSSETCALDIIGAEFVRDVEPGEIIVIDDKGLHSLKPFNKSPNRFCIFEYIYFARPDSIMEGRSVYDVRKAIGAELARETHVEADLVVPVPDSGVPAAIGYARQAKVPFELGIIRNHYVGRTFIEPSDQIRHLGVRLKHNANAAGLKDKRVVLVDD
;
A
#
# COMPACT_ATOMS: atom_id res chain seq x y z
N MET A 1 10.44 -22.05 -36.75
CA MET A 1 11.48 -21.43 -35.90
C MET A 1 10.90 -20.15 -35.31
N THR A 2 10.04 -20.33 -34.31
CA THR A 2 9.31 -19.24 -33.65
C THR A 2 10.04 -18.96 -32.37
N THR A 3 10.74 -17.83 -32.32
CA THR A 3 11.61 -17.44 -31.21
C THR A 3 10.74 -17.16 -29.99
N LEU A 4 10.81 -18.06 -29.01
CA LEU A 4 10.38 -17.84 -27.63
C LEU A 4 11.08 -16.57 -27.11
N LYS A 5 10.33 -15.48 -26.97
CA LYS A 5 10.77 -14.35 -26.15
C LYS A 5 10.81 -14.85 -24.70
N THR A 6 12.01 -15.18 -24.25
CA THR A 6 12.34 -15.43 -22.86
C THR A 6 11.95 -14.20 -22.03
N SER A 7 10.98 -14.38 -21.14
CA SER A 7 10.59 -13.42 -20.11
C SER A 7 11.72 -13.29 -19.09
N LYS A 8 12.72 -12.47 -19.40
CA LYS A 8 13.65 -11.93 -18.41
C LYS A 8 13.06 -10.61 -17.91
N ASN A 9 12.36 -10.68 -16.80
CA ASN A 9 12.24 -9.63 -15.78
C ASN A 9 11.73 -10.34 -14.52
N LEU A 10 12.68 -10.88 -13.75
CA LEU A 10 12.47 -11.43 -12.42
C LEU A 10 13.03 -10.39 -11.44
N LEU A 11 12.26 -10.09 -10.38
CA LEU A 11 12.64 -9.38 -9.15
C LEU A 11 12.37 -7.88 -9.05
N HIS A 12 11.14 -7.42 -9.31
CA HIS A 12 10.61 -6.28 -8.56
C HIS A 12 9.48 -6.77 -7.65
N PRO A 13 9.40 -6.37 -6.37
CA PRO A 13 8.20 -6.57 -5.56
C PRO A 13 7.06 -5.81 -6.24
N GLU A 14 6.05 -6.54 -6.70
CA GLU A 14 5.11 -6.00 -7.68
C GLU A 14 3.81 -5.43 -7.06
N GLU A 15 3.48 -5.60 -5.78
CA GLU A 15 2.27 -4.98 -5.22
C GLU A 15 2.54 -4.36 -3.85
N GLU A 16 2.43 -3.02 -3.79
CA GLU A 16 2.69 -2.17 -2.63
C GLU A 16 1.56 -1.15 -2.45
N CYS A 17 0.32 -1.59 -2.69
CA CYS A 17 -0.89 -0.80 -2.60
C CYS A 17 -1.12 -0.24 -1.18
N GLY A 18 -1.94 0.81 -1.08
CA GLY A 18 -2.32 1.39 0.21
C GLY A 18 -3.74 1.04 0.59
N LEU A 19 -3.95 0.64 1.84
CA LEU A 19 -5.25 0.33 2.43
C LEU A 19 -5.60 1.34 3.51
N PHE A 20 -6.86 1.74 3.56
CA PHE A 20 -7.42 2.52 4.66
C PHE A 20 -8.85 2.08 4.93
N GLY A 21 -9.24 1.92 6.18
CA GLY A 21 -10.63 1.64 6.57
C GLY A 21 -10.96 2.23 7.93
N ILE A 22 -12.20 2.66 8.09
CA ILE A 22 -12.71 3.25 9.33
C ILE A 22 -14.10 2.70 9.63
N TYR A 23 -14.38 2.46 10.92
CA TYR A 23 -15.65 1.97 11.43
C TYR A 23 -16.14 2.83 12.58
N GLY A 24 -17.43 3.19 12.55
CA GLY A 24 -18.10 3.91 13.64
C GLY A 24 -18.05 5.43 13.51
N MET A 25 -18.06 5.96 12.27
CA MET A 25 -17.96 7.39 12.00
C MET A 25 -18.87 7.80 10.84
N ASP A 26 -19.78 8.75 11.05
CA ASP A 26 -20.85 9.10 10.10
C ASP A 26 -20.35 9.56 8.71
N ASP A 27 -19.16 10.16 8.65
CA ASP A 27 -18.48 10.59 7.42
C ASP A 27 -17.27 9.69 7.10
N ALA A 28 -17.41 8.38 7.32
CA ALA A 28 -16.36 7.38 7.10
C ALA A 28 -15.69 7.49 5.73
N ALA A 29 -16.45 7.77 4.67
CA ALA A 29 -15.89 7.92 3.33
C ALA A 29 -14.94 9.13 3.20
N THR A 30 -15.24 10.24 3.86
CA THR A 30 -14.40 11.45 3.86
C THR A 30 -13.06 11.17 4.53
N HIS A 31 -13.09 10.56 5.73
CA HIS A 31 -11.89 10.12 6.44
C HIS A 31 -11.10 9.11 5.62
N THR A 32 -11.79 8.18 4.94
CA THR A 32 -11.15 7.23 4.03
C THR A 32 -10.45 7.92 2.86
N ALA A 33 -11.06 8.92 2.23
CA ALA A 33 -10.43 9.68 1.16
C ALA A 33 -9.17 10.43 1.63
N LEU A 34 -9.22 11.07 2.81
CA LEU A 34 -8.07 11.76 3.40
C LEU A 34 -6.94 10.78 3.76
N GLY A 35 -7.27 9.64 4.36
CA GLY A 35 -6.32 8.57 4.67
C GLY A 35 -5.66 8.01 3.40
N LEU A 36 -6.45 7.71 2.36
CA LEU A 36 -5.91 7.27 1.07
C LEU A 36 -5.03 8.33 0.40
N HIS A 37 -5.37 9.61 0.53
CA HIS A 37 -4.54 10.70 0.01
C HIS A 37 -3.17 10.73 0.72
N ALA A 38 -3.12 10.48 2.03
CA ALA A 38 -1.85 10.32 2.74
C ALA A 38 -1.06 9.07 2.29
N LEU A 39 -1.74 8.04 1.80
CA LEU A 39 -1.13 6.83 1.24
C LEU A 39 -0.88 6.91 -0.28
N GLN A 40 -1.09 8.04 -0.94
CA GLN A 40 -1.02 8.17 -2.40
C GLN A 40 0.33 7.74 -3.01
N HIS A 41 1.42 7.79 -2.24
CA HIS A 41 2.74 7.30 -2.67
C HIS A 41 2.78 5.78 -2.91
N ARG A 42 1.86 5.02 -2.30
CA ARG A 42 1.70 3.57 -2.49
C ARG A 42 1.03 3.17 -3.80
N GLY A 43 0.48 4.11 -4.55
CA GLY A 43 -0.21 3.79 -5.80
C GLY A 43 -0.90 5.00 -6.38
N GLN A 44 -0.73 5.25 -7.68
CA GLN A 44 -1.23 6.45 -8.35
C GLN A 44 -2.15 6.10 -9.54
N GLU A 45 -2.26 4.81 -9.85
CA GLU A 45 -2.91 4.28 -11.05
C GLU A 45 -4.42 4.27 -10.92
N ALA A 46 -4.91 4.03 -9.71
CA ALA A 46 -6.32 4.03 -9.39
C ALA A 46 -6.55 4.20 -7.89
N ALA A 47 -7.75 4.66 -7.56
CA ALA A 47 -8.27 4.70 -6.22
C ALA A 47 -9.73 4.26 -6.18
N GLY A 48 -10.15 3.71 -5.05
CA GLY A 48 -11.53 3.31 -4.83
C GLY A 48 -11.92 3.36 -3.37
N ILE A 49 -13.20 3.64 -3.12
CA ILE A 49 -13.81 3.61 -1.79
C ILE A 49 -15.12 2.81 -1.89
N VAL A 50 -15.37 1.98 -0.89
CA VAL A 50 -16.67 1.38 -0.64
C VAL A 50 -17.12 1.74 0.77
N ALA A 51 -18.32 2.31 0.90
CA ALA A 51 -18.95 2.66 2.16
C ALA A 51 -20.25 1.86 2.36
N TYR A 52 -20.69 1.69 3.61
CA TYR A 52 -21.95 1.03 3.95
C TYR A 52 -22.78 1.89 4.89
N ASP A 53 -24.01 2.21 4.49
CA ASP A 53 -24.91 3.13 5.21
C ASP A 53 -25.87 2.49 6.21
N GLY A 54 -25.73 1.18 6.44
CA GLY A 54 -26.67 0.39 7.25
C GLY A 54 -27.72 -0.34 6.42
N GLU A 55 -27.83 -0.02 5.12
CA GLU A 55 -28.76 -0.66 4.20
C GLU A 55 -28.03 -1.17 2.93
N GLN A 56 -27.27 -0.30 2.28
CA GLN A 56 -26.67 -0.52 0.96
C GLN A 56 -25.17 -0.21 0.94
N PHE A 57 -24.46 -0.90 0.05
CA PHE A 57 -23.06 -0.60 -0.24
C PHE A 57 -22.97 0.43 -1.35
N HIS A 58 -22.21 1.49 -1.10
CA HIS A 58 -21.92 2.54 -2.07
C HIS A 58 -20.47 2.43 -2.51
N SER A 59 -20.22 2.35 -3.82
CA SER A 59 -18.88 2.18 -4.37
C SER A 59 -18.57 3.25 -5.40
N HIS A 60 -17.39 3.85 -5.28
CA HIS A 60 -16.80 4.70 -6.30
C HIS A 60 -15.38 4.24 -6.57
N ARG A 61 -15.06 3.94 -7.83
CA ARG A 61 -13.78 3.42 -8.28
C ARG A 61 -13.36 4.14 -9.55
N ALA A 62 -12.14 4.67 -9.55
CA ALA A 62 -11.67 5.48 -10.66
C ALA A 62 -10.16 5.35 -10.88
N LEU A 63 -9.75 5.61 -12.11
CA LEU A 63 -8.33 5.69 -12.49
C LEU A 63 -7.74 7.03 -12.03
N GLY A 64 -6.45 7.03 -11.72
CA GLY A 64 -5.72 8.21 -11.31
C GLY A 64 -5.68 8.42 -9.80
N LEU A 65 -5.48 9.69 -9.40
CA LEU A 65 -5.18 10.08 -8.03
C LEU A 65 -6.45 10.20 -7.19
N VAL A 66 -6.32 10.03 -5.88
CA VAL A 66 -7.40 10.22 -4.90
C VAL A 66 -7.93 11.65 -4.97
N GLY A 67 -7.02 12.63 -4.98
CA GLY A 67 -7.37 14.05 -5.04
C GLY A 67 -8.11 14.48 -6.30
N ASP A 68 -8.00 13.72 -7.40
CA ASP A 68 -8.73 14.01 -8.64
C ASP A 68 -10.15 13.42 -8.63
N ASN A 69 -10.35 12.31 -7.90
CA ASN A 69 -11.57 11.51 -7.96
C ASN A 69 -12.50 11.71 -6.76
N PHE A 70 -11.96 12.09 -5.60
CA PHE A 70 -12.69 12.23 -4.33
C PHE A 70 -12.68 13.67 -3.79
N ASN A 71 -12.68 14.67 -4.68
CA ASN A 71 -12.66 16.10 -4.31
C ASN A 71 -14.02 16.80 -4.39
N SER A 72 -15.01 16.19 -5.03
CA SER A 72 -16.29 16.84 -5.29
C SER A 72 -17.33 16.44 -4.24
N ALA A 73 -18.13 17.42 -3.82
CA ALA A 73 -19.26 17.16 -2.93
C ALA A 73 -20.26 16.16 -3.55
N GLU A 74 -20.39 16.16 -4.88
CA GLU A 74 -21.24 15.21 -5.61
C GLU A 74 -20.76 13.77 -5.42
N THR A 75 -19.49 13.47 -5.71
CA THR A 75 -18.93 12.12 -5.51
C THR A 75 -19.03 11.69 -4.05
N MET A 76 -18.65 12.56 -3.13
CA MET A 76 -18.66 12.23 -1.70
C MET A 76 -20.08 12.03 -1.16
N SER A 77 -21.08 12.75 -1.68
CA SER A 77 -22.48 12.58 -1.28
C SER A 77 -23.07 11.22 -1.64
N GLN A 78 -22.46 10.51 -2.59
CA GLN A 78 -22.86 9.15 -2.98
C GLN A 78 -22.25 8.08 -2.06
N LEU A 79 -21.14 8.38 -1.37
CA LEU A 79 -20.43 7.44 -0.50
C LEU A 79 -20.89 7.61 0.96
N LYS A 80 -22.12 7.20 1.23
CA LYS A 80 -22.73 7.35 2.56
C LYS A 80 -22.38 6.18 3.46
N GLY A 81 -22.26 6.47 4.76
CA GLY A 81 -22.32 5.45 5.79
C GLY A 81 -21.29 5.60 6.89
N ASN A 82 -21.49 4.80 7.94
CA ASN A 82 -20.69 4.86 9.17
C ASN A 82 -19.42 3.98 9.14
N MET A 83 -19.21 3.27 8.03
CA MET A 83 -18.07 2.39 7.80
C MET A 83 -17.67 2.48 6.33
N ALA A 84 -16.36 2.55 6.08
CA ALA A 84 -15.83 2.54 4.73
C ALA A 84 -14.44 1.88 4.69
N ILE A 85 -14.11 1.30 3.54
CA ILE A 85 -12.76 0.88 3.18
C ILE A 85 -12.38 1.48 1.85
N GLY A 86 -11.08 1.68 1.67
CA GLY A 86 -10.51 2.28 0.49
C GLY A 86 -9.18 1.64 0.12
N HIS A 87 -8.80 1.86 -1.13
CA HIS A 87 -7.59 1.32 -1.71
C HIS A 87 -6.97 2.30 -2.70
N VAL A 88 -5.64 2.48 -2.63
CA VAL A 88 -4.83 3.10 -3.70
C VAL A 88 -3.97 2.04 -4.36
N ARG A 89 -4.03 1.99 -5.69
CA ARG A 89 -3.45 0.90 -6.48
C ARG A 89 -2.14 1.32 -7.14
N TYR A 90 -1.11 0.49 -6.97
CA TYR A 90 0.04 0.43 -7.86
C TYR A 90 -0.20 -0.64 -8.93
N SER A 91 0.00 -0.36 -10.22
CA SER A 91 -0.28 -1.34 -11.28
C SER A 91 0.99 -2.10 -11.68
N THR A 92 0.99 -3.40 -11.45
CA THR A 92 2.00 -4.34 -11.95
C THR A 92 1.33 -5.50 -12.67
N THR A 93 0.45 -6.22 -11.97
CA THR A 93 -0.28 -7.39 -12.45
C THR A 93 -1.69 -7.03 -12.91
N GLY A 94 -2.11 -7.61 -14.04
CA GLY A 94 -3.47 -7.46 -14.57
C GLY A 94 -3.78 -6.18 -15.35
N GLY A 95 -2.85 -5.21 -15.40
CA GLY A 95 -2.97 -3.97 -16.16
C GLY A 95 -3.92 -2.93 -15.53
N THR A 96 -4.00 -1.75 -16.12
CA THR A 96 -4.83 -0.60 -15.70
C THR A 96 -6.28 -0.72 -16.17
N LEU A 97 -6.93 -1.84 -15.83
CA LEU A 97 -8.34 -2.07 -16.16
C LEU A 97 -9.23 -1.67 -14.98
N LEU A 98 -10.37 -1.02 -15.27
CA LEU A 98 -11.37 -0.61 -14.27
C LEU A 98 -11.80 -1.77 -13.36
N ARG A 99 -11.92 -2.98 -13.93
CA ARG A 99 -12.28 -4.21 -13.22
C ARG A 99 -11.27 -4.67 -12.17
N ASN A 100 -10.04 -4.15 -12.20
CA ASN A 100 -9.00 -4.45 -11.21
C ASN A 100 -8.89 -3.37 -10.13
N ILE A 101 -9.70 -2.30 -10.21
CA ILE A 101 -9.73 -1.27 -9.18
C ILE A 101 -10.49 -1.82 -7.97
N GLN A 102 -9.84 -1.76 -6.82
CA GLN A 102 -10.34 -2.18 -5.52
C GLN A 102 -10.90 -0.98 -4.74
N PRO A 103 -11.72 -1.17 -3.70
CA PRO A 103 -12.22 -2.44 -3.18
C PRO A 103 -13.13 -3.17 -4.18
N LEU A 104 -13.01 -4.50 -4.26
CA LEU A 104 -13.94 -5.35 -5.02
C LEU A 104 -15.15 -5.68 -4.14
N PHE A 105 -16.34 -5.73 -4.74
CA PHE A 105 -17.58 -6.07 -4.06
C PHE A 105 -18.22 -7.30 -4.70
N ALA A 106 -18.80 -8.17 -3.87
CA ALA A 106 -19.63 -9.28 -4.32
C ALA A 106 -20.74 -9.60 -3.30
N ASP A 107 -21.85 -10.14 -3.78
CA ASP A 107 -22.93 -10.68 -2.95
C ASP A 107 -22.69 -12.15 -2.63
N PHE A 108 -22.70 -12.47 -1.34
CA PHE A 108 -22.53 -13.83 -0.83
C PHE A 108 -23.82 -14.34 -0.20
N LYS A 109 -23.87 -15.64 0.13
CA LYS A 109 -24.97 -16.25 0.88
C LYS A 109 -25.27 -15.53 2.21
N PHE A 110 -24.26 -14.92 2.82
CA PHE A 110 -24.38 -14.18 4.08
C PHE A 110 -24.59 -12.66 3.90
N GLY A 111 -24.73 -12.19 2.66
CA GLY A 111 -24.84 -10.78 2.29
C GLY A 111 -23.64 -10.27 1.48
N GLY A 112 -23.71 -9.03 1.02
CA GLY A 112 -22.61 -8.29 0.41
C GLY A 112 -21.36 -8.17 1.28
N LEU A 113 -20.20 -8.26 0.63
CA LEU A 113 -18.88 -8.02 1.21
C LEU A 113 -18.03 -7.25 0.21
N ALA A 114 -17.31 -6.23 0.70
CA ALA A 114 -16.27 -5.55 -0.05
C ALA A 114 -14.89 -5.91 0.52
N ILE A 115 -13.89 -6.01 -0.35
CA ILE A 115 -12.51 -6.41 0.00
C ILE A 115 -11.48 -5.56 -0.73
N ALA A 116 -10.46 -5.14 0.00
CA ALA A 116 -9.26 -4.51 -0.49
C ALA A 116 -8.02 -5.27 -0.02
N HIS A 117 -6.99 -5.34 -0.86
CA HIS A 117 -5.81 -6.17 -0.70
C HIS A 117 -4.55 -5.39 -1.05
N ASN A 118 -3.55 -5.48 -0.17
CA ASN A 118 -2.17 -5.10 -0.45
C ASN A 118 -1.28 -6.33 -0.25
N GLY A 119 -0.64 -6.79 -1.32
CA GLY A 119 0.17 -7.99 -1.29
C GLY A 119 0.17 -8.70 -2.63
N ASN A 120 0.72 -9.90 -2.69
CA ASN A 120 0.71 -10.70 -3.91
C ASN A 120 0.57 -12.18 -3.55
N LEU A 121 -0.42 -12.83 -4.16
CA LEU A 121 -0.68 -14.25 -3.97
C LEU A 121 0.12 -15.09 -4.98
N THR A 122 1.14 -15.80 -4.52
CA THR A 122 2.06 -16.59 -5.36
C THR A 122 1.37 -17.79 -6.03
N ASN A 123 0.31 -18.32 -5.43
CA ASN A 123 -0.46 -19.43 -5.98
C ASN A 123 -1.81 -19.02 -6.60
N ALA A 124 -2.13 -17.73 -6.73
CA ALA A 124 -3.43 -17.26 -7.22
C ALA A 124 -3.77 -17.74 -8.63
N TYR A 125 -2.79 -17.82 -9.54
CA TYR A 125 -3.02 -18.33 -10.89
C TYR A 125 -3.49 -19.79 -10.88
N LYS A 126 -2.84 -20.64 -10.07
CA LYS A 126 -3.22 -22.05 -9.92
C LYS A 126 -4.63 -22.18 -9.36
N ILE A 127 -4.93 -21.49 -8.26
CA ILE A 127 -6.26 -21.52 -7.63
C ILE A 127 -7.33 -21.02 -8.61
N ARG A 128 -7.05 -19.95 -9.35
CA ARG A 128 -7.95 -19.44 -10.39
C ARG A 128 -8.28 -20.51 -11.43
N GLN A 129 -7.27 -21.24 -11.93
CA GLN A 129 -7.50 -22.31 -12.91
C GLN A 129 -8.41 -23.41 -12.34
N GLU A 130 -8.17 -23.84 -11.10
CA GLU A 130 -8.98 -24.85 -10.42
C GLU A 130 -10.43 -24.39 -10.22
N LEU A 131 -10.64 -23.13 -9.81
CA LEU A 131 -11.97 -22.53 -9.65
C LEU A 131 -12.70 -22.39 -10.99
N VAL A 132 -12.02 -21.93 -12.04
CA VAL A 132 -12.60 -21.83 -13.39
C VAL A 132 -13.01 -23.20 -13.92
N GLN A 133 -12.20 -24.24 -13.69
CA GLN A 133 -12.55 -25.61 -14.06
C GLN A 133 -13.80 -26.13 -13.33
N ARG A 134 -14.05 -25.64 -12.11
CA ARG A 134 -15.27 -25.91 -11.33
C ARG A 134 -16.46 -25.04 -11.74
N GLY A 135 -16.31 -24.17 -12.74
CA GLY A 135 -17.36 -23.31 -13.27
C GLY A 135 -17.42 -21.90 -12.66
N CYS A 136 -16.45 -21.48 -11.85
CA CYS A 136 -16.39 -20.11 -11.35
C CYS A 136 -16.01 -19.13 -12.48
N LEU A 137 -16.72 -18.00 -12.56
CA LEU A 137 -16.45 -16.93 -13.52
C LEU A 137 -15.66 -15.82 -12.85
N PHE A 138 -14.52 -15.46 -13.43
CA PHE A 138 -13.72 -14.32 -12.99
C PHE A 138 -13.89 -13.15 -13.98
N GLN A 139 -14.17 -11.97 -13.44
CA GLN A 139 -14.30 -10.73 -14.21
C GLN A 139 -12.98 -9.97 -14.28
N SER A 140 -12.22 -9.95 -13.18
CA SER A 140 -10.96 -9.26 -13.04
C SER A 140 -9.77 -10.19 -13.34
N THR A 141 -8.58 -9.59 -13.40
CA THR A 141 -7.30 -10.32 -13.40
C THR A 141 -6.54 -10.16 -12.08
N SER A 142 -7.17 -9.55 -11.07
CA SER A 142 -6.61 -9.38 -9.73
C SER A 142 -6.68 -10.71 -8.96
N ASP A 143 -5.63 -10.96 -8.19
CA ASP A 143 -5.59 -12.04 -7.21
C ASP A 143 -6.62 -11.89 -6.06
N THR A 144 -7.09 -10.67 -5.81
CA THR A 144 -8.14 -10.38 -4.82
C THR A 144 -9.45 -11.09 -5.15
N GLU A 145 -9.78 -11.24 -6.43
CA GLU A 145 -10.98 -11.98 -6.85
C GLU A 145 -10.87 -13.48 -6.54
N THR A 146 -9.65 -14.03 -6.50
CA THR A 146 -9.44 -15.41 -6.05
C THR A 146 -9.88 -15.58 -4.60
N ILE A 147 -9.58 -14.61 -3.73
CA ILE A 147 -10.02 -14.61 -2.33
C ILE A 147 -11.55 -14.57 -2.26
N ILE A 148 -12.20 -13.71 -3.06
CA ILE A 148 -13.67 -13.63 -3.16
C ILE A 148 -14.28 -15.00 -3.49
N HIS A 149 -13.77 -15.68 -4.52
CA HIS A 149 -14.31 -16.98 -4.89
C HIS A 149 -14.10 -18.04 -3.81
N LEU A 150 -12.93 -18.05 -3.14
CA LEU A 150 -12.68 -18.97 -2.03
C LEU A 150 -13.64 -18.75 -0.86
N ILE A 151 -13.92 -17.48 -0.50
CA ILE A 151 -14.91 -17.12 0.53
C ILE A 151 -16.31 -17.60 0.12
N ALA A 152 -16.66 -17.48 -1.17
CA ALA A 152 -17.97 -17.84 -1.70
C ALA A 152 -18.24 -19.35 -1.62
N ILE A 153 -17.23 -20.18 -1.92
CA ILE A 153 -17.38 -21.64 -1.89
C ILE A 153 -17.20 -22.26 -0.50
N SER A 154 -16.70 -21.49 0.48
CA SER A 154 -16.53 -21.98 1.85
C SER A 154 -17.88 -22.42 2.46
N GLU A 155 -17.88 -23.48 3.26
CA GLU A 155 -19.10 -24.02 3.88
C GLU A 155 -19.34 -23.50 5.30
N TYR A 156 -18.37 -22.81 5.90
CA TYR A 156 -18.45 -22.31 7.27
C TYR A 156 -19.61 -21.32 7.49
N GLY A 157 -20.17 -21.27 8.70
CA GLY A 157 -21.31 -20.40 9.00
C GLY A 157 -20.96 -18.92 9.10
N ARG A 158 -19.90 -18.58 9.84
CA ARG A 158 -19.52 -17.18 10.12
C ARG A 158 -18.62 -16.62 9.03
N VAL A 159 -18.79 -15.35 8.68
CA VAL A 159 -17.96 -14.68 7.65
C VAL A 159 -16.46 -14.72 7.98
N VAL A 160 -16.10 -14.55 9.26
CA VAL A 160 -14.70 -14.61 9.70
C VAL A 160 -14.09 -16.00 9.49
N ASP A 161 -14.88 -17.07 9.72
CA ASP A 161 -14.42 -18.44 9.48
C ASP A 161 -14.25 -18.71 7.99
N ARG A 162 -15.16 -18.19 7.13
CA ARG A 162 -15.06 -18.30 5.67
C ARG A 162 -13.83 -17.58 5.13
N ILE A 163 -13.53 -16.39 5.65
CA ILE A 163 -12.30 -15.66 5.33
C ILE A 163 -11.10 -16.51 5.78
N THR A 164 -11.08 -16.98 7.02
CA THR A 164 -9.97 -17.81 7.54
C THR A 164 -9.73 -19.07 6.69
N ASP A 165 -10.80 -19.74 6.27
CA ASP A 165 -10.77 -20.92 5.38
C ASP A 165 -10.22 -20.59 3.99
N ALA A 166 -10.64 -19.46 3.39
CA ALA A 166 -10.08 -18.98 2.14
C ALA A 166 -8.58 -18.68 2.26
N LEU A 167 -8.17 -18.03 3.36
CA LEU A 167 -6.78 -17.67 3.61
C LEU A 167 -5.87 -18.89 3.89
N GLY A 168 -6.45 -19.99 4.38
CA GLY A 168 -5.72 -21.26 4.55
C GLY A 168 -5.32 -21.92 3.23
N GLN A 169 -5.90 -21.50 2.10
CA GLN A 169 -5.65 -22.06 0.77
C GLN A 169 -4.70 -21.21 -0.09
N ILE A 170 -4.43 -19.96 0.32
CA ILE A 170 -3.58 -19.04 -0.44
C ILE A 170 -2.14 -19.03 0.11
N GLU A 171 -1.20 -18.77 -0.80
CA GLU A 171 0.21 -18.59 -0.49
C GLU A 171 0.63 -17.20 -0.98
N GLY A 172 1.47 -16.52 -0.20
CA GLY A 172 1.99 -15.21 -0.56
C GLY A 172 1.93 -14.22 0.61
N ALA A 173 2.05 -12.95 0.26
CA ALA A 173 1.98 -11.83 1.18
C ALA A 173 0.62 -11.16 1.05
N TYR A 174 -0.01 -10.79 2.15
CA TYR A 174 -1.27 -10.03 2.12
C TYR A 174 -1.51 -9.25 3.41
N SER A 175 -1.97 -8.03 3.25
CA SER A 175 -2.82 -7.34 4.21
C SER A 175 -4.17 -7.13 3.54
N LEU A 176 -5.26 -7.41 4.26
CA LEU A 176 -6.61 -7.26 3.73
C LEU A 176 -7.44 -6.33 4.62
N LEU A 177 -8.31 -5.56 3.99
CA LEU A 177 -9.45 -4.92 4.62
C LEU A 177 -10.73 -5.43 3.97
N THR A 178 -11.72 -5.78 4.79
CA THR A 178 -13.05 -6.15 4.32
C THR A 178 -14.12 -5.46 5.13
N ILE A 179 -15.25 -5.18 4.49
CA ILE A 179 -16.46 -4.74 5.18
C ILE A 179 -17.64 -5.61 4.77
N THR A 180 -18.53 -5.83 5.73
CA THR A 180 -19.82 -6.52 5.59
C THR A 180 -20.92 -5.58 6.08
N GLN A 181 -22.17 -6.03 6.18
CA GLN A 181 -23.26 -5.21 6.76
C GLN A 181 -23.05 -4.89 8.24
N LYS A 182 -22.18 -5.63 8.93
CA LYS A 182 -22.07 -5.55 10.40
C LYS A 182 -20.66 -5.24 10.90
N LYS A 183 -19.65 -5.57 10.10
CA LYS A 183 -18.26 -5.62 10.57
C LYS A 183 -17.30 -5.05 9.56
N MET A 184 -16.27 -4.36 10.06
CA MET A 184 -15.00 -4.16 9.37
C MET A 184 -14.02 -5.22 9.88
N ILE A 185 -13.28 -5.85 8.97
CA ILE A 185 -12.31 -6.89 9.30
C ILE A 185 -10.99 -6.55 8.62
N GLY A 186 -9.93 -6.42 9.39
CA GLY A 186 -8.55 -6.29 8.90
C GLY A 186 -7.73 -7.51 9.26
N LEU A 187 -6.77 -7.87 8.42
CA LEU A 187 -5.88 -8.98 8.74
C LEU A 187 -4.55 -8.88 8.00
N ARG A 188 -3.53 -9.54 8.57
CA ARG A 188 -2.21 -9.74 7.95
C ARG A 188 -1.95 -11.23 7.73
N ASP A 189 -1.15 -11.54 6.70
CA ASP A 189 -0.65 -12.88 6.48
C ASP A 189 0.15 -13.41 7.68
N PRO A 190 0.25 -14.75 7.87
CA PRO A 190 0.95 -15.34 9.01
C PRO A 190 2.41 -14.92 9.18
N TYR A 191 3.08 -14.49 8.10
CA TYR A 191 4.46 -14.03 8.13
C TYR A 191 4.56 -12.50 8.34
N GLY A 192 3.46 -11.76 8.23
CA GLY A 192 3.41 -10.32 8.42
C GLY A 192 4.21 -9.55 7.37
N VAL A 193 4.19 -9.99 6.11
CA VAL A 193 5.06 -9.39 5.08
C VAL A 193 4.66 -7.93 4.79
N ARG A 194 3.36 -7.67 4.64
CA ARG A 194 2.81 -6.33 4.37
C ARG A 194 2.36 -5.63 5.65
N PRO A 195 2.54 -4.31 5.77
CA PRO A 195 2.17 -3.57 6.97
C PRO A 195 0.66 -3.37 7.05
N LEU A 196 0.15 -3.42 8.29
CA LEU A 196 -1.18 -2.97 8.65
C LEU A 196 -1.13 -2.49 10.10
N VAL A 197 -1.61 -1.27 10.34
CA VAL A 197 -1.64 -0.62 11.65
C VAL A 197 -3.06 -0.39 12.12
N LEU A 198 -3.26 -0.45 13.42
CA LEU A 198 -4.50 -0.12 14.11
C LEU A 198 -4.39 1.30 14.67
N GLY A 199 -5.38 2.13 14.37
CA GLY A 199 -5.54 3.47 14.90
C GLY A 199 -6.92 3.70 15.50
N ARG A 200 -7.07 4.83 16.19
CA ARG A 200 -8.33 5.25 16.79
C ARG A 200 -8.55 6.75 16.61
N LEU A 201 -9.73 7.15 16.18
CA LEU A 201 -10.16 8.54 16.12
C LEU A 201 -11.46 8.65 16.92
N ASP A 202 -11.40 9.31 18.08
CA ASP A 202 -12.48 9.30 19.06
C ASP A 202 -12.91 7.85 19.42
N GLU A 203 -14.14 7.46 19.09
CA GLU A 203 -14.67 6.11 19.28
C GLU A 203 -14.53 5.22 18.03
N ALA A 204 -14.12 5.79 16.90
CA ALA A 204 -13.96 5.07 15.64
C ALA A 204 -12.64 4.31 15.58
N TRP A 205 -12.69 3.09 15.06
CA TRP A 205 -11.51 2.27 14.82
C TRP A 205 -11.04 2.40 13.38
N ILE A 206 -9.73 2.50 13.18
CA ILE A 206 -9.11 2.67 11.86
C ILE A 206 -8.10 1.55 11.63
N LEU A 207 -8.06 1.03 10.41
CA LEU A 207 -6.99 0.16 9.93
C LEU A 207 -6.35 0.79 8.70
N SER A 208 -5.03 0.87 8.68
CA SER A 208 -4.28 1.55 7.60
C SER A 208 -3.00 0.79 7.26
N SER A 209 -2.51 0.90 6.03
CA SER A 209 -1.18 0.37 5.68
C SER A 209 -0.03 1.09 6.39
N GLU A 210 -0.19 2.38 6.74
CA GLU A 210 0.83 3.16 7.44
C GLU A 210 0.24 4.12 8.47
N THR A 211 1.02 4.48 9.48
CA THR A 211 0.61 5.45 10.52
C THR A 211 0.45 6.87 9.98
N CYS A 212 1.14 7.21 8.90
CA CYS A 212 1.11 8.54 8.31
C CYS A 212 -0.27 8.95 7.75
N ALA A 213 -1.17 7.96 7.56
CA ALA A 213 -2.58 8.15 7.25
C ALA A 213 -3.46 8.34 8.49
N LEU A 214 -3.00 7.93 9.67
CA LEU A 214 -3.64 8.26 10.95
C LEU A 214 -3.32 9.72 11.30
N ASP A 215 -2.07 10.12 11.14
CA ASP A 215 -1.59 11.46 11.49
C ASP A 215 -2.35 12.58 10.76
N ILE A 216 -2.68 12.38 9.48
CA ILE A 216 -3.35 13.41 8.65
C ILE A 216 -4.77 13.75 9.12
N ILE A 217 -5.44 12.80 9.78
CA ILE A 217 -6.79 12.96 10.32
C ILE A 217 -6.79 13.14 11.85
N GLY A 218 -5.61 13.24 12.46
CA GLY A 218 -5.46 13.38 13.91
C GLY A 218 -5.81 12.13 14.72
N ALA A 219 -5.76 10.95 14.10
CA ALA A 219 -6.02 9.69 14.79
C ALA A 219 -4.81 9.22 15.60
N GLU A 220 -5.07 8.60 16.76
CA GLU A 220 -4.05 7.98 17.59
C GLU A 220 -3.57 6.66 16.97
N PHE A 221 -2.25 6.46 16.89
CA PHE A 221 -1.66 5.16 16.61
C PHE A 221 -1.75 4.24 17.84
N VAL A 222 -2.39 3.10 17.70
CA VAL A 222 -2.57 2.14 18.81
C VAL A 222 -1.48 1.08 18.79
N ARG A 223 -1.31 0.37 17.66
CA ARG A 223 -0.25 -0.64 17.45
C ARG A 223 -0.22 -1.15 16.02
N ASP A 224 0.85 -1.85 15.65
CA ASP A 224 0.84 -2.75 14.49
C ASP A 224 -0.16 -3.91 14.69
N VAL A 225 -0.83 -4.32 13.61
CA VAL A 225 -1.56 -5.60 13.57
C VAL A 225 -0.53 -6.72 13.51
N GLU A 226 -0.68 -7.78 14.30
CA GLU A 226 0.31 -8.84 14.38
C GLU A 226 0.28 -9.78 13.16
N PRO A 227 1.39 -10.45 12.82
CA PRO A 227 1.41 -11.51 11.81
C PRO A 227 0.36 -12.60 12.09
N GLY A 228 -0.50 -12.88 11.10
CA GLY A 228 -1.60 -13.84 11.24
C GLY A 228 -2.75 -13.40 12.14
N GLU A 229 -2.79 -12.15 12.57
CA GLU A 229 -3.90 -11.60 13.33
C GLU A 229 -5.05 -11.19 12.41
N ILE A 230 -6.27 -11.49 12.84
CA ILE A 230 -7.52 -10.98 12.29
C ILE A 230 -8.12 -10.03 13.32
N ILE A 231 -8.23 -8.76 12.97
CA ILE A 231 -8.95 -7.73 13.70
C ILE A 231 -10.39 -7.69 13.17
N VAL A 232 -11.36 -7.85 14.06
CA VAL A 232 -12.79 -7.75 13.75
C VAL A 232 -13.35 -6.59 14.56
N ILE A 233 -13.96 -5.62 13.88
CA ILE A 233 -14.56 -4.44 14.49
C ILE A 233 -16.06 -4.46 14.15
N ASP A 234 -16.90 -4.43 15.18
CA ASP A 234 -18.36 -4.36 15.06
C ASP A 234 -18.98 -3.49 16.17
N ASP A 235 -20.31 -3.59 16.33
CA ASP A 235 -21.08 -2.83 17.32
C ASP A 235 -20.71 -3.13 18.78
N LYS A 236 -19.98 -4.24 19.01
CA LYS A 236 -19.46 -4.64 20.33
C LYS A 236 -18.02 -4.17 20.55
N GLY A 237 -17.42 -3.51 19.56
CA GLY A 237 -16.06 -2.99 19.59
C GLY A 237 -15.08 -3.86 18.83
N LEU A 238 -13.82 -3.84 19.29
CA LEU A 238 -12.70 -4.51 18.64
C LEU A 238 -12.44 -5.89 19.23
N HIS A 239 -12.27 -6.89 18.36
CA HIS A 239 -11.91 -8.26 18.69
C HIS A 239 -10.67 -8.68 17.90
N SER A 240 -9.72 -9.33 18.58
CA SER A 240 -8.51 -9.90 17.97
C SER A 240 -8.59 -11.43 17.96
N LEU A 241 -8.32 -12.03 16.80
CA LEU A 241 -8.31 -13.46 16.59
C LEU A 241 -6.98 -13.88 15.95
N LYS A 242 -6.43 -15.02 16.35
CA LYS A 242 -5.19 -15.57 15.79
C LYS A 242 -5.43 -17.03 15.39
N PRO A 243 -6.13 -17.29 14.28
CA PRO A 243 -6.54 -18.64 13.91
C PRO A 243 -5.42 -19.45 13.26
N PHE A 244 -4.34 -18.80 12.83
CA PHE A 244 -3.21 -19.44 12.16
C PHE A 244 -2.13 -19.89 13.15
N ASN A 245 -1.36 -20.89 12.74
CA ASN A 245 -0.17 -21.29 13.49
C ASN A 245 0.84 -20.13 13.52
N LYS A 246 1.59 -20.05 14.62
CA LYS A 246 2.64 -19.03 14.76
C LYS A 246 3.75 -19.27 13.72
N SER A 247 3.98 -18.25 12.90
CA SER A 247 5.05 -18.23 11.90
C SER A 247 6.12 -17.19 12.28
N PRO A 248 7.35 -17.34 11.77
CA PRO A 248 8.38 -16.33 11.99
C PRO A 248 8.02 -15.05 11.21
N ASN A 249 8.26 -13.89 11.81
CA ASN A 249 8.06 -12.61 11.12
C ASN A 249 9.00 -12.49 9.90
N ARG A 250 8.45 -12.08 8.76
CA ARG A 250 9.12 -11.83 7.48
C ARG A 250 8.71 -10.48 6.89
N PHE A 251 8.56 -9.47 7.75
CA PHE A 251 8.30 -8.10 7.35
C PHE A 251 9.16 -7.65 6.17
N CYS A 252 8.55 -7.01 5.18
CA CYS A 252 9.23 -6.57 3.98
C CYS A 252 10.24 -5.45 4.28
N ILE A 253 11.54 -5.76 4.19
CA ILE A 253 12.60 -4.76 4.43
C ILE A 253 12.54 -3.58 3.45
N PHE A 254 11.98 -3.78 2.25
CA PHE A 254 11.81 -2.72 1.24
C PHE A 254 10.84 -1.61 1.70
N GLU A 255 9.97 -1.87 2.67
CA GLU A 255 9.17 -0.82 3.32
C GLU A 255 10.09 0.21 3.99
N TYR A 256 11.11 -0.25 4.71
CA TYR A 256 12.09 0.63 5.34
C TYR A 256 13.04 1.30 4.33
N ILE A 257 13.47 0.57 3.30
CA ILE A 257 14.44 1.10 2.33
C ILE A 257 13.78 2.21 1.49
N TYR A 258 12.60 1.96 0.93
CA TYR A 258 12.06 2.81 -0.13
C TYR A 258 10.56 3.12 0.01
N PHE A 259 9.70 2.10 0.19
CA PHE A 259 8.27 2.26 -0.07
C PHE A 259 7.53 3.11 0.96
N ALA A 260 7.80 2.92 2.24
CA ALA A 260 7.06 3.61 3.29
C ALA A 260 7.39 5.11 3.31
N ARG A 261 6.44 5.92 3.78
CA ARG A 261 6.69 7.35 3.99
C ARG A 261 7.63 7.52 5.19
N PRO A 262 8.64 8.43 5.14
CA PRO A 262 9.62 8.54 6.22
C PRO A 262 9.04 8.88 7.60
N ASP A 263 7.91 9.58 7.64
CA ASP A 263 7.16 9.94 8.85
C ASP A 263 6.31 8.78 9.41
N SER A 264 6.28 7.63 8.74
CA SER A 264 5.60 6.43 9.25
C SER A 264 6.39 5.70 10.33
N ILE A 265 5.65 5.05 11.22
CA ILE A 265 6.14 4.02 12.16
C ILE A 265 5.63 2.66 11.67
N MET A 266 6.52 1.68 11.60
CA MET A 266 6.19 0.30 11.23
C MET A 266 6.93 -0.65 12.13
N GLU A 267 6.30 -1.73 12.58
CA GLU A 267 6.92 -2.74 13.45
C GLU A 267 7.66 -2.09 14.64
N GLY A 268 7.05 -1.05 15.23
CA GLY A 268 7.61 -0.26 16.32
C GLY A 268 8.84 0.61 15.99
N ARG A 269 9.17 0.86 14.72
CA ARG A 269 10.34 1.68 14.32
C ARG A 269 9.95 2.81 13.38
N SER A 270 10.57 3.98 13.58
CA SER A 270 10.48 5.09 12.62
C SER A 270 11.20 4.76 11.33
N VAL A 271 10.52 4.90 10.19
CA VAL A 271 11.11 4.69 8.86
C VAL A 271 12.28 5.66 8.63
N TYR A 272 12.12 6.94 9.00
CA TYR A 272 13.16 7.95 8.88
C TYR A 272 14.46 7.58 9.61
N ASP A 273 14.36 7.12 10.86
CA ASP A 273 15.55 6.78 11.65
C ASP A 273 16.21 5.48 11.17
N VAL A 274 15.42 4.50 10.69
CA VAL A 274 15.99 3.31 10.04
C VAL A 274 16.79 3.70 8.79
N ARG A 275 16.26 4.55 7.92
CA ARG A 275 16.99 5.03 6.71
C ARG A 275 18.25 5.80 7.06
N LYS A 276 18.21 6.66 8.08
CA LYS A 276 19.42 7.32 8.60
C LYS A 276 20.46 6.33 9.12
N ALA A 277 20.03 5.27 9.82
CA ALA A 277 20.93 4.23 10.29
C ALA A 277 21.57 3.47 9.13
N ILE A 278 20.82 3.16 8.07
CA ILE A 278 21.32 2.55 6.82
C ILE A 278 22.41 3.45 6.20
N GLY A 279 22.15 4.74 6.04
CA GLY A 279 23.14 5.67 5.49
C GLY A 279 24.40 5.81 6.37
N ALA A 280 24.24 5.78 7.69
CA ALA A 280 25.38 5.76 8.61
C ALA A 280 26.20 4.46 8.45
N GLU A 281 25.56 3.31 8.28
CA GLU A 281 26.28 2.06 8.04
C GLU A 281 27.04 2.10 6.71
N LEU A 282 26.42 2.59 5.64
CA LEU A 282 27.06 2.77 4.34
C LEU A 282 28.35 3.61 4.44
N ALA A 283 28.34 4.67 5.24
CA ALA A 283 29.54 5.48 5.50
C ALA A 283 30.63 4.71 6.28
N ARG A 284 30.29 3.81 7.20
CA ARG A 284 31.29 2.99 7.91
C ARG A 284 31.98 2.01 6.97
N GLU A 285 31.20 1.41 6.08
CA GLU A 285 31.69 0.37 5.18
C GLU A 285 32.51 0.93 4.01
N THR A 286 32.11 2.08 3.46
CA THR A 286 32.56 2.50 2.11
C THR A 286 32.94 3.97 1.98
N HIS A 287 33.20 4.68 3.08
CA HIS A 287 33.50 6.11 2.98
C HIS A 287 34.74 6.42 2.12
N VAL A 288 34.59 7.45 1.29
CA VAL A 288 35.64 8.02 0.44
C VAL A 288 35.72 9.53 0.67
N GLU A 289 36.91 10.11 0.51
CA GLU A 289 37.07 11.56 0.65
C GLU A 289 36.21 12.33 -0.36
N ALA A 290 35.34 13.18 0.16
CA ALA A 290 34.46 14.03 -0.63
C ALA A 290 34.26 15.38 0.05
N ASP A 291 33.87 16.37 -0.74
CA ASP A 291 33.65 17.72 -0.24
C ASP A 291 32.21 17.91 0.22
N LEU A 292 31.26 17.16 -0.38
CA LEU A 292 29.82 17.25 -0.13
C LEU A 292 29.15 15.87 -0.23
N VAL A 293 28.10 15.68 0.56
CA VAL A 293 27.11 14.59 0.42
C VAL A 293 25.81 15.18 -0.13
N VAL A 294 25.30 14.58 -1.19
CA VAL A 294 24.10 15.04 -1.88
C VAL A 294 23.11 13.87 -1.97
N PRO A 295 21.83 14.05 -1.58
CA PRO A 295 20.82 13.02 -1.78
C PRO A 295 20.29 13.03 -3.21
N VAL A 296 19.80 11.89 -3.67
CA VAL A 296 18.77 11.81 -4.71
C VAL A 296 17.41 12.05 -4.05
N PRO A 297 16.70 13.16 -4.34
CA PRO A 297 15.43 13.43 -3.70
C PRO A 297 14.28 12.62 -4.33
N ASP A 298 13.28 12.18 -3.57
CA ASP A 298 13.12 12.42 -2.12
C ASP A 298 13.52 11.21 -1.26
N SER A 299 13.59 10.01 -1.84
CA SER A 299 13.80 8.74 -1.11
C SER A 299 15.14 8.67 -0.38
N GLY A 300 16.23 9.08 -1.04
CA GLY A 300 17.59 9.02 -0.50
C GLY A 300 17.91 10.07 0.57
N VAL A 301 17.03 11.04 0.83
CA VAL A 301 17.31 12.16 1.75
C VAL A 301 17.68 11.70 3.17
N PRO A 302 16.90 10.82 3.85
CA PRO A 302 17.26 10.40 5.21
C PRO A 302 18.57 9.60 5.24
N ALA A 303 18.82 8.73 4.25
CA ALA A 303 20.06 7.97 4.14
C ALA A 303 21.27 8.90 3.95
N ALA A 304 21.17 9.89 3.07
CA ALA A 304 22.21 10.90 2.86
C ALA A 304 22.52 11.70 4.14
N ILE A 305 21.50 12.07 4.92
CA ILE A 305 21.68 12.73 6.23
C ILE A 305 22.45 11.82 7.19
N GLY A 306 22.10 10.53 7.24
CA GLY A 306 22.81 9.53 8.04
C GLY A 306 24.26 9.36 7.65
N TYR A 307 24.52 9.22 6.34
CA TYR A 307 25.85 9.11 5.76
C TYR A 307 26.70 10.34 6.10
N ALA A 308 26.21 11.55 5.81
CA ALA A 308 26.91 12.81 6.02
C ALA A 308 27.33 12.99 7.50
N ARG A 309 26.41 12.68 8.43
CA ARG A 309 26.71 12.75 9.87
C ARG A 309 27.78 11.76 10.29
N GLN A 310 27.74 10.53 9.80
CA GLN A 310 28.72 9.50 10.14
C GLN A 310 30.09 9.79 9.52
N ALA A 311 30.12 10.21 8.25
CA ALA A 311 31.32 10.56 7.50
C ALA A 311 31.93 11.93 7.90
N LYS A 312 31.15 12.77 8.61
CA LYS A 312 31.51 14.16 8.94
C LYS A 312 31.78 15.02 7.69
N VAL A 313 31.02 14.77 6.63
CA VAL A 313 31.04 15.54 5.38
C VAL A 313 29.79 16.43 5.32
N PRO A 314 29.88 17.69 4.87
CA PRO A 314 28.70 18.55 4.75
C PRO A 314 27.62 17.94 3.86
N PHE A 315 26.36 18.03 4.31
CA PHE A 315 25.19 17.67 3.52
C PHE A 315 24.68 18.90 2.77
N GLU A 316 24.41 18.76 1.48
CA GLU A 316 23.87 19.84 0.64
C GLU A 316 22.77 19.35 -0.30
N LEU A 317 21.82 20.23 -0.60
CA LEU A 317 20.80 19.99 -1.63
C LEU A 317 21.38 20.29 -3.02
N GLY A 318 22.30 19.42 -3.44
CA GLY A 318 22.93 19.48 -4.77
C GLY A 318 21.99 19.11 -5.92
N ILE A 319 20.90 18.41 -5.64
CA ILE A 319 19.84 18.08 -6.60
C ILE A 319 18.52 18.63 -6.05
N ILE A 320 17.79 19.34 -6.91
CA ILE A 320 16.46 19.87 -6.60
C ILE A 320 15.42 19.11 -7.42
N ARG A 321 14.45 18.50 -6.72
CA ARG A 321 13.29 17.88 -7.37
C ARG A 321 12.33 18.96 -7.86
N ASN A 322 11.86 18.82 -9.09
CA ASN A 322 10.81 19.67 -9.65
C ASN A 322 9.44 19.15 -9.21
N HIS A 323 8.75 19.94 -8.37
CA HIS A 323 7.45 19.58 -7.80
C HIS A 323 6.29 19.63 -8.81
N TYR A 324 6.49 20.23 -9.98
CA TYR A 324 5.45 20.43 -11.00
C TYR A 324 5.47 19.35 -12.09
N VAL A 325 6.30 18.31 -11.93
CA VAL A 325 6.35 17.20 -12.89
C VAL A 325 5.35 16.13 -12.46
N GLY A 326 4.24 16.04 -13.20
CA GLY A 326 3.29 14.94 -13.10
C GLY A 326 3.80 13.65 -13.75
N ARG A 327 2.89 12.71 -14.04
CA ARG A 327 3.21 11.54 -14.87
C ARG A 327 3.74 12.01 -16.23
N THR A 328 4.99 11.68 -16.51
CA THR A 328 5.65 11.98 -17.79
C THR A 328 4.80 11.47 -18.95
N PHE A 329 4.55 12.34 -19.93
CA PHE A 329 3.99 11.99 -21.24
C PHE A 329 4.81 10.84 -21.84
N ILE A 330 4.12 9.82 -22.36
CA ILE A 330 4.71 8.65 -23.02
C ILE A 330 5.54 9.12 -24.21
N GLU A 331 6.86 8.89 -24.26
CA GLU A 331 7.60 8.91 -25.53
C GLU A 331 8.72 7.86 -25.61
N PRO A 332 8.91 7.16 -26.75
CA PRO A 332 9.53 5.84 -26.79
C PRO A 332 10.94 5.86 -27.41
N SER A 333 11.86 6.70 -26.90
CA SER A 333 13.27 6.64 -27.34
C SER A 333 14.28 6.86 -26.20
N ASP A 334 15.38 6.10 -26.22
CA ASP A 334 16.46 6.16 -25.21
C ASP A 334 17.13 7.55 -25.13
N GLN A 335 17.12 8.33 -26.22
CA GLN A 335 17.64 9.71 -26.24
C GLN A 335 16.84 10.67 -25.34
N ILE A 336 15.58 10.37 -25.01
CA ILE A 336 14.68 11.24 -24.23
C ILE A 336 14.57 10.78 -22.76
N ARG A 337 15.05 9.58 -22.40
CA ARG A 337 15.06 9.10 -21.01
C ARG A 337 15.92 9.99 -20.09
N HIS A 338 17.03 10.53 -20.60
CA HIS A 338 17.81 11.55 -19.90
C HIS A 338 17.05 12.88 -19.73
N LEU A 339 16.16 13.22 -20.66
CA LEU A 339 15.28 14.38 -20.55
C LEU A 339 14.27 14.21 -19.41
N GLY A 340 13.71 13.01 -19.25
CA GLY A 340 12.79 12.69 -18.15
C GLY A 340 13.42 12.87 -16.77
N VAL A 341 14.68 12.48 -16.59
CA VAL A 341 15.43 12.74 -15.35
C VAL A 341 15.68 14.24 -15.18
N ARG A 342 16.11 14.96 -16.22
CA ARG A 342 16.32 16.41 -16.15
C ARG A 342 15.05 17.22 -15.86
N LEU A 343 13.90 16.75 -16.33
CA LEU A 343 12.61 17.37 -16.01
C LEU A 343 12.32 17.26 -14.52
N LYS A 344 12.61 16.09 -13.91
CA LYS A 344 12.33 15.77 -12.51
C LYS A 344 13.38 16.28 -11.53
N HIS A 345 14.65 16.27 -11.93
CA HIS A 345 15.79 16.51 -11.05
C HIS A 345 16.78 17.47 -11.72
N ASN A 346 17.03 18.59 -11.06
CA ASN A 346 17.95 19.62 -11.54
C ASN A 346 19.15 19.72 -10.60
N ALA A 347 20.35 19.60 -11.15
CA ALA A 347 21.58 19.79 -10.39
C ALA A 347 21.81 21.29 -10.10
N ASN A 348 22.11 21.63 -8.85
CA ASN A 348 22.56 22.96 -8.46
C ASN A 348 24.04 23.14 -8.87
N ALA A 349 24.27 23.32 -10.17
CA ALA A 349 25.61 23.31 -10.76
C ALA A 349 26.57 24.31 -10.10
N ALA A 350 26.08 25.45 -9.64
CA ALA A 350 26.90 26.45 -8.95
C ALA A 350 27.50 25.91 -7.62
N GLY A 351 26.72 25.14 -6.85
CA GLY A 351 27.17 24.53 -5.61
C GLY A 351 28.02 23.26 -5.81
N LEU A 352 27.87 22.59 -6.96
CA LEU A 352 28.56 21.33 -7.26
C LEU A 352 29.87 21.50 -8.05
N LYS A 353 30.07 22.65 -8.69
CA LYS A 353 31.20 22.87 -9.58
C LYS A 353 32.53 22.66 -8.84
N ASP A 354 33.40 21.86 -9.46
CA ASP A 354 34.75 21.53 -8.96
C ASP A 354 34.76 20.84 -7.57
N LYS A 355 33.64 20.22 -7.16
CA LYS A 355 33.52 19.46 -5.90
C LYS A 355 33.54 17.94 -6.14
N ARG A 356 34.14 17.21 -5.22
CA ARG A 356 33.97 15.75 -5.07
C ARG A 356 32.66 15.50 -4.31
N VAL A 357 31.74 14.76 -4.93
CA VAL A 357 30.38 14.57 -4.39
C VAL A 357 30.16 13.08 -4.12
N VAL A 358 29.73 12.76 -2.89
CA VAL A 358 29.06 11.48 -2.62
C VAL A 358 27.59 11.68 -2.88
N LEU A 359 27.09 11.03 -3.94
CA LEU A 359 25.66 10.98 -4.24
C LEU A 359 25.06 9.76 -3.55
N VAL A 360 24.06 9.96 -2.70
CA VAL A 360 23.38 8.89 -1.96
C VAL A 360 21.95 8.75 -2.48
N ASP A 361 21.59 7.51 -2.84
CA ASP A 361 20.22 7.07 -3.16
C ASP A 361 19.75 6.09 -2.07
N ASP A 362 18.47 5.70 -2.09
CA ASP A 362 17.94 4.63 -1.21
C ASP A 362 18.60 3.27 -1.46
#